data_AF-A0A8S1DIR5-F1
#
_entry.id   AF-A0A8S1DIR5-F1
#
_cell.length_a   1.000
_cell.length_b   1.000
_cell.length_c   1.000
_cell.angle_alpha   90.00
_cell.angle_beta   90.00
_cell.angle_gamma   90.00
#
_symmetry.space_group_name_H-M   'P 1'
#
loop_
_entity.id
_entity.type
_entity.pdbx_description
1 polymer ?
#
loop_
_entity_poly.entity_id
_entity_poly.type
_entity_poly.pdbx_seq_one_letter_code
_entity_poly.pdbx_strand_id
1 'polypeptide(L)'
;MTGRPMADDDEEHGRPPGRPQPAPTVLVAAVLLLLVGHAAAQLTPNADIAPNRNQGICKRGFDLRNNAQNFERLRGCRVIEGSVQIVLIAEDLNKLTFPELREITGYLLLYRVSGLRSLAHLFPNLSVIRGKSLLHNFALILYENFNLQEVGLHSLTHILRGYVRIEKNPALCYVDTIDWDFIARAENPEHKIKNNKKRNECPGCPEKGCPVSPQKNEPLCWNKQHCQKGESKI
;
A
#
# COMPACT_ATOMS: atom_id res chain seq x y z
N MET A 1 3.80 61.20 25.99
CA MET A 1 2.51 61.30 25.26
C MET A 1 2.80 61.98 23.93
N THR A 2 2.00 61.65 22.92
CA THR A 2 1.99 62.16 21.53
C THR A 2 2.80 61.35 20.50
N GLY A 3 2.15 61.12 19.35
CA GLY A 3 2.61 60.28 18.25
C GLY A 3 1.48 59.53 17.55
N ARG A 4 0.55 60.29 16.95
CA ARG A 4 -0.67 59.87 16.23
C ARG A 4 -0.38 59.13 14.89
N PRO A 5 -1.41 58.52 14.27
CA PRO A 5 -1.29 57.53 13.19
C PRO A 5 -1.17 58.13 11.77
N MET A 6 -0.82 57.20 10.88
CA MET A 6 -0.76 57.24 9.41
C MET A 6 -2.14 57.51 8.79
N ALA A 7 -2.19 58.38 7.78
CA ALA A 7 -3.32 58.55 6.88
C ALA A 7 -2.81 58.67 5.42
N ASP A 8 -3.39 57.80 4.60
CA ASP A 8 -3.70 57.73 3.17
C ASP A 8 -3.11 58.72 2.12
N ASP A 9 -2.80 58.09 0.97
CA ASP A 9 -3.08 58.44 -0.43
C ASP A 9 -2.89 59.88 -0.92
N ASP A 10 -2.04 60.07 -1.94
CA ASP A 10 -2.54 60.23 -3.32
C ASP A 10 -1.41 60.45 -4.35
N GLU A 11 -1.76 60.05 -5.58
CA GLU A 11 -1.39 60.66 -6.86
C GLU A 11 -0.38 59.95 -7.81
N GLU A 12 -1.01 59.22 -8.72
CA GLU A 12 -0.56 58.61 -9.97
C GLU A 12 -0.20 59.67 -11.03
N HIS A 13 0.94 59.49 -11.74
CA HIS A 13 1.26 60.24 -12.96
C HIS A 13 1.73 59.29 -14.06
N GLY A 14 0.87 59.13 -15.08
CA GLY A 14 1.06 58.24 -16.22
C GLY A 14 2.22 58.66 -17.15
N ARG A 15 2.89 57.66 -17.74
CA ARG A 15 3.90 57.81 -18.79
C ARG A 15 3.34 57.31 -20.14
N PRO A 16 3.63 57.98 -21.28
CA PRO A 16 3.04 57.64 -22.57
C PRO A 16 3.70 56.43 -23.26
N PRO A 17 3.01 55.79 -24.23
CA PRO A 17 3.48 54.57 -24.89
C PRO A 17 4.57 54.82 -25.95
N GLY A 18 5.60 53.97 -25.94
CA GLY A 18 6.67 53.93 -26.92
C GLY A 18 6.23 53.32 -28.27
N ARG A 19 6.67 53.93 -29.36
CA ARG A 19 6.34 53.59 -30.75
C ARG A 19 7.28 52.48 -31.28
N PRO A 20 6.82 51.50 -32.10
CA PRO A 20 7.68 50.46 -32.65
C PRO A 20 8.46 50.93 -33.89
N GLN A 21 9.71 50.47 -34.03
CA GLN A 21 10.56 50.66 -35.22
C GLN A 21 10.51 49.41 -36.13
N PRO A 22 10.49 49.54 -37.47
CA PRO A 22 10.61 48.42 -38.39
C PRO A 22 12.05 48.26 -38.93
N ALA A 23 12.46 47.03 -39.24
CA ALA A 23 13.64 46.76 -40.07
C ALA A 23 13.35 45.60 -41.05
N PRO A 24 14.01 45.58 -42.22
CA PRO A 24 13.43 45.09 -43.47
C PRO A 24 13.73 43.61 -43.78
N THR A 25 12.97 43.10 -44.74
CA THR A 25 12.87 41.71 -45.16
C THR A 25 13.79 41.37 -46.37
N VAL A 26 14.31 40.13 -46.35
CA VAL A 26 14.70 39.20 -47.44
C VAL A 26 15.91 39.51 -48.34
N LEU A 27 16.90 38.59 -48.32
CA LEU A 27 17.39 37.91 -49.53
C LEU A 27 17.99 36.53 -49.20
N VAL A 28 17.50 35.54 -49.95
CA VAL A 28 17.72 34.09 -49.81
C VAL A 28 18.98 33.69 -50.55
N ALA A 29 19.82 32.84 -49.95
CA ALA A 29 20.76 31.99 -50.67
C ALA A 29 20.71 30.59 -50.07
N ALA A 30 20.12 29.66 -50.83
CA ALA A 30 20.13 28.23 -50.54
C ALA A 30 21.43 27.61 -51.07
N VAL A 31 22.14 26.88 -50.22
CA VAL A 31 23.15 25.91 -50.65
C VAL A 31 22.96 24.64 -49.81
N LEU A 32 22.39 23.61 -50.43
CA LEU A 32 22.36 22.23 -49.93
C LEU A 32 23.78 21.65 -49.97
N LEU A 33 24.21 20.95 -48.92
CA LEU A 33 25.11 19.79 -49.01
C LEU A 33 25.05 18.94 -47.71
N LEU A 34 24.24 17.88 -47.80
CA LEU A 34 24.44 16.50 -47.34
C LEU A 34 24.77 16.15 -45.85
N LEU A 35 23.79 15.46 -45.26
CA LEU A 35 23.92 14.23 -44.45
C LEU A 35 24.68 14.33 -43.11
N VAL A 36 23.97 14.79 -42.07
CA VAL A 36 24.09 14.16 -40.74
C VAL A 36 22.69 13.87 -40.24
N GLY A 37 22.41 12.59 -39.99
CA GLY A 37 21.10 12.11 -39.60
C GLY A 37 20.56 12.86 -38.40
N HIS A 38 19.27 13.21 -38.47
CA HIS A 38 18.55 13.76 -37.34
C HIS A 38 18.43 12.68 -36.27
N ALA A 39 19.37 12.65 -35.32
CA ALA A 39 19.08 12.07 -34.02
C ALA A 39 18.20 13.07 -33.27
N ALA A 40 16.92 13.14 -33.65
CA ALA A 40 15.91 13.56 -32.69
C ALA A 40 15.97 12.52 -31.57
N ALA A 41 16.60 12.87 -30.44
CA ALA A 41 16.49 12.10 -29.22
C ALA A 41 15.03 12.14 -28.79
N GLN A 42 14.25 11.20 -29.31
CA GLN A 42 12.90 10.94 -28.83
C GLN A 42 13.07 10.49 -27.38
N LEU A 43 12.63 11.34 -26.44
CA LEU A 43 12.28 10.88 -25.11
C LEU A 43 11.17 9.85 -25.33
N THR A 44 11.54 8.57 -25.38
CA THR A 44 10.55 7.50 -25.31
C THR A 44 9.76 7.74 -24.03
N PRO A 45 8.43 7.95 -24.08
CA PRO A 45 7.63 7.80 -22.88
C PRO A 45 7.95 6.40 -22.38
N ASN A 46 8.31 6.27 -21.10
CA ASN A 46 8.48 4.97 -20.46
C ASN A 46 7.41 4.04 -21.01
N ALA A 47 7.79 3.07 -21.82
CA ALA A 47 6.88 2.04 -22.24
C ALA A 47 6.45 1.38 -20.93
N ASP A 48 5.21 1.65 -20.53
CA ASP A 48 4.53 0.83 -19.56
C ASP A 48 4.58 -0.58 -20.16
N ILE A 49 5.54 -1.38 -19.68
CA ILE A 49 5.58 -2.80 -19.94
C ILE A 49 4.28 -3.30 -19.32
N ALA A 50 3.27 -3.45 -20.18
CA ALA A 50 2.04 -4.12 -19.81
C ALA A 50 2.46 -5.43 -19.15
N PRO A 51 1.98 -5.72 -17.92
CA PRO A 51 2.35 -6.94 -17.23
C PRO A 51 2.11 -8.11 -18.18
N ASN A 52 2.99 -9.10 -18.17
CA ASN A 52 2.73 -10.36 -18.85
C ASN A 52 1.56 -11.06 -18.13
N ARG A 53 0.34 -10.58 -18.42
CA ARG A 53 -0.91 -10.96 -17.74
C ARG A 53 -1.21 -12.45 -17.91
N ASN A 54 -0.61 -13.10 -18.91
CA ASN A 54 -0.78 -14.52 -19.18
C ASN A 54 -0.18 -15.43 -18.07
N GLN A 55 0.67 -14.90 -17.19
CA GLN A 55 1.23 -15.65 -16.05
C GLN A 55 0.75 -15.15 -14.68
N GLY A 56 -0.04 -14.07 -14.63
CA GLY A 56 -0.49 -13.45 -13.38
C GLY A 56 0.65 -12.87 -12.52
N ILE A 57 1.81 -12.56 -13.11
CA ILE A 57 2.94 -11.95 -12.41
C ILE A 57 2.95 -10.45 -12.68
N CYS A 58 2.87 -9.67 -11.61
CA CYS A 58 2.94 -8.22 -11.64
C CYS A 58 4.35 -7.78 -11.21
N LYS A 59 5.16 -7.33 -12.18
CA LYS A 59 6.61 -7.12 -12.09
C LYS A 59 7.06 -5.93 -11.21
N ARG A 60 6.13 -5.23 -10.57
CA ARG A 60 6.41 -4.09 -9.70
C ARG A 60 5.50 -4.13 -8.48
N GLY A 61 6.00 -3.55 -7.38
CA GLY A 61 5.19 -3.26 -6.21
C GLY A 61 4.12 -2.22 -6.48
N PHE A 62 3.16 -2.11 -5.57
CA PHE A 62 2.04 -1.19 -5.68
C PHE A 62 2.08 -0.22 -4.50
N ASP A 63 2.02 1.07 -4.81
CA ASP A 63 1.74 2.13 -3.84
C ASP A 63 0.36 2.69 -4.15
N LEU A 64 -0.62 2.29 -3.33
CA LEU A 64 -2.04 2.58 -3.47
C LEU A 64 -2.42 3.61 -2.40
N ARG A 65 -2.49 4.88 -2.81
CA ARG A 65 -2.77 5.99 -1.91
C ARG A 65 -3.96 6.82 -2.33
N ASN A 66 -4.64 7.37 -1.34
CA ASN A 66 -5.68 8.40 -1.45
C ASN A 66 -6.96 7.99 -2.18
N ASN A 67 -6.86 7.19 -3.26
CA ASN A 67 -7.95 6.88 -4.18
C ASN A 67 -8.09 5.36 -4.40
N ALA A 68 -9.31 4.85 -4.26
CA ALA A 68 -9.65 3.42 -4.43
C ALA A 68 -9.53 2.92 -5.89
N GLN A 69 -9.68 3.77 -6.90
CA GLN A 69 -9.59 3.38 -8.33
C GLN A 69 -8.24 2.76 -8.69
N ASN A 70 -7.16 3.15 -7.98
CA ASN A 70 -5.82 2.61 -8.21
C ASN A 70 -5.72 1.10 -7.95
N PHE A 71 -6.65 0.51 -7.20
CA PHE A 71 -6.67 -0.92 -6.89
C PHE A 71 -6.96 -1.79 -8.11
N GLU A 72 -7.65 -1.27 -9.13
CA GLU A 72 -7.93 -2.02 -10.37
C GLU A 72 -6.65 -2.52 -11.05
N ARG A 73 -5.51 -1.88 -10.79
CA ARG A 73 -4.18 -2.30 -11.26
C ARG A 73 -3.72 -3.65 -10.68
N LEU A 74 -4.33 -4.12 -9.59
CA LEU A 74 -4.07 -5.42 -8.98
C LEU A 74 -4.83 -6.57 -9.67
N ARG A 75 -5.80 -6.26 -10.55
CA ARG A 75 -6.65 -7.27 -11.18
C ARG A 75 -5.80 -8.24 -12.02
N GLY A 76 -5.99 -9.54 -11.79
CA GLY A 76 -5.22 -10.60 -12.44
C GLY A 76 -3.82 -10.84 -11.87
N CYS A 77 -3.36 -10.05 -10.88
CA CYS A 77 -2.11 -10.33 -10.18
C CYS A 77 -2.27 -11.54 -9.25
N ARG A 78 -1.60 -12.65 -9.55
CA ARG A 78 -1.41 -13.79 -8.67
C ARG A 78 -0.16 -13.63 -7.80
N VAL A 79 0.91 -13.07 -8.37
CA VAL A 79 2.18 -12.80 -7.69
C VAL A 79 2.57 -11.34 -7.92
N ILE A 80 2.92 -10.63 -6.84
CA ILE A 80 3.44 -9.27 -6.90
C ILE A 80 4.94 -9.28 -6.60
N GLU A 81 5.74 -8.88 -7.58
CA GLU A 81 7.18 -8.68 -7.45
C GLU A 81 7.46 -7.27 -6.89
N GLY A 82 7.47 -7.16 -5.57
CA GLY A 82 7.64 -5.92 -4.83
C GLY A 82 6.78 -5.89 -3.58
N SER A 83 6.72 -4.72 -2.96
CA SER A 83 5.88 -4.47 -1.78
C SER A 83 4.54 -3.89 -2.18
N VAL A 84 3.51 -4.13 -1.36
CA VAL A 84 2.19 -3.52 -1.50
C VAL A 84 1.99 -2.56 -0.35
N GLN A 85 1.73 -1.30 -0.66
CA GLN A 85 1.47 -0.24 0.30
C GLN A 85 0.08 0.30 0.04
N ILE A 86 -0.78 0.25 1.07
CA ILE A 86 -2.11 0.83 1.05
C ILE A 86 -2.15 1.89 2.14
N VAL A 87 -2.24 3.15 1.73
CA VAL A 87 -1.95 4.28 2.61
C VAL A 87 -2.98 5.40 2.43
N LEU A 88 -3.49 5.95 3.53
CA LEU A 88 -4.37 7.14 3.53
C LEU A 88 -5.61 6.95 2.65
N ILE A 89 -6.42 5.92 2.91
CA ILE A 89 -7.64 5.66 2.15
C ILE A 89 -8.87 5.72 3.06
N ALA A 90 -9.77 6.62 2.71
CA ALA A 90 -11.06 6.80 3.40
C ALA A 90 -12.25 6.18 2.63
N GLU A 91 -12.11 5.97 1.33
CA GLU A 91 -13.14 5.35 0.48
C GLU A 91 -13.42 3.90 0.87
N ASP A 92 -14.66 3.45 0.69
CA ASP A 92 -15.09 2.09 1.02
C ASP A 92 -14.39 1.05 0.13
N LEU A 93 -13.44 0.33 0.72
CA LEU A 93 -12.69 -0.75 0.08
C LEU A 93 -13.34 -2.13 0.30
N ASN A 94 -14.39 -2.24 1.12
CA ASN A 94 -14.98 -3.54 1.48
C ASN A 94 -15.68 -4.23 0.31
N LYS A 95 -16.00 -3.48 -0.75
CA LYS A 95 -16.61 -3.99 -1.99
C LYS A 95 -15.57 -4.42 -3.03
N LEU A 96 -14.30 -4.10 -2.82
CA LEU A 96 -13.22 -4.50 -3.72
C LEU A 96 -12.65 -5.84 -3.28
N THR A 97 -12.33 -6.69 -4.26
CA THR A 97 -11.70 -7.97 -4.01
C THR A 97 -10.75 -8.36 -5.14
N PHE A 98 -9.60 -8.91 -4.77
CA PHE A 98 -8.53 -9.38 -5.66
C PHE A 98 -8.21 -10.83 -5.31
N PRO A 99 -9.15 -11.74 -5.60
CA PRO A 99 -9.10 -13.12 -5.15
C PRO A 99 -8.01 -13.94 -5.84
N GLU A 100 -7.34 -13.44 -6.87
CA GLU A 100 -6.24 -14.10 -7.57
C GLU A 100 -4.91 -13.97 -6.84
N LEU A 101 -4.74 -12.94 -6.02
CA LEU A 101 -3.48 -12.69 -5.31
C LEU A 101 -3.19 -13.85 -4.35
N ARG A 102 -2.01 -14.44 -4.49
CA ARG A 102 -1.50 -15.53 -3.64
C ARG A 102 -0.21 -15.13 -2.93
N GLU A 103 0.58 -14.27 -3.54
CA GLU A 103 1.93 -13.99 -3.07
C GLU A 103 2.33 -12.53 -3.24
N ILE A 104 2.93 -11.97 -2.19
CA ILE A 104 3.66 -10.70 -2.23
C ILE A 104 5.12 -11.01 -1.91
N THR A 105 6.03 -10.61 -2.79
CA THR A 105 7.46 -10.92 -2.60
C THR A 105 8.17 -9.95 -1.65
N GLY A 106 7.68 -8.71 -1.52
CA GLY A 106 8.16 -7.70 -0.58
C GLY A 106 7.40 -7.74 0.75
N TYR A 107 7.07 -6.56 1.29
CA TYR A 107 6.22 -6.39 2.48
C TYR A 107 4.80 -5.93 2.10
N LEU A 108 3.85 -6.11 3.03
CA LEU A 108 2.51 -5.55 2.97
C LEU A 108 2.33 -4.49 4.07
N LEU A 109 1.96 -3.28 3.67
CA LEU A 109 1.65 -2.15 4.56
C LEU A 109 0.20 -1.72 4.39
N LEU A 110 -0.52 -1.61 5.50
CA LEU A 110 -1.81 -0.94 5.63
C LEU A 110 -1.69 0.18 6.67
N TYR A 111 -1.76 1.44 6.24
CA TYR A 111 -1.57 2.60 7.11
C TYR A 111 -2.67 3.64 6.93
N ARG A 112 -3.35 3.98 8.04
CA ARG A 112 -4.43 4.99 8.05
C ARG A 112 -5.50 4.73 6.99
N VAL A 113 -6.00 3.51 6.96
CA VAL A 113 -7.13 3.10 6.12
C VAL A 113 -8.36 2.96 6.99
N SER A 114 -9.35 3.83 6.77
CA SER A 114 -10.65 3.79 7.48
C SER A 114 -11.74 3.12 6.65
N GLY A 115 -11.52 2.95 5.35
CA GLY A 115 -12.47 2.33 4.42
C GLY A 115 -12.52 0.81 4.42
N LEU A 116 -11.78 0.13 5.31
CA LEU A 116 -11.60 -1.33 5.27
C LEU A 116 -11.82 -1.96 6.65
N ARG A 117 -12.66 -3.00 6.71
CA ARG A 117 -12.95 -3.75 7.95
C ARG A 117 -12.14 -5.04 8.08
N SER A 118 -11.72 -5.64 6.98
CA SER A 118 -10.92 -6.88 6.96
C SER A 118 -10.09 -6.96 5.69
N LEU A 119 -8.81 -7.39 5.78
CA LEU A 119 -8.03 -7.65 4.57
C LEU A 119 -8.55 -8.86 3.79
N ALA A 120 -9.41 -9.70 4.39
CA ALA A 120 -10.09 -10.77 3.68
C ALA A 120 -10.96 -10.26 2.52
N HIS A 121 -11.49 -9.04 2.61
CA HIS A 121 -12.25 -8.43 1.51
C HIS A 121 -11.36 -8.23 0.29
N LEU A 122 -10.16 -7.66 0.50
CA LEU A 122 -9.21 -7.38 -0.57
C LEU A 122 -8.47 -8.64 -1.04
N PHE A 123 -7.87 -9.39 -0.12
CA PHE A 123 -6.90 -10.44 -0.42
C PHE A 123 -7.26 -11.77 0.28
N PRO A 124 -8.43 -12.36 -0.01
CA PRO A 124 -8.91 -13.55 0.72
C PRO A 124 -7.96 -14.75 0.59
N ASN A 125 -7.20 -14.82 -0.50
CA ASN A 125 -6.34 -15.95 -0.83
C ASN A 125 -4.84 -15.65 -0.72
N LEU A 126 -4.44 -14.48 -0.21
CA LEU A 126 -3.03 -14.19 0.02
C LEU A 126 -2.46 -15.21 1.01
N SER A 127 -1.48 -15.98 0.53
CA SER A 127 -0.97 -17.18 1.21
C SER A 127 0.47 -17.04 1.69
N VAL A 128 1.26 -16.21 0.99
CA VAL A 128 2.70 -16.04 1.26
C VAL A 128 3.11 -14.57 1.15
N ILE A 129 3.87 -14.10 2.14
CA ILE A 129 4.66 -12.87 2.05
C ILE A 129 6.13 -13.27 2.14
N ARG A 130 6.92 -13.06 1.08
CA ARG A 130 8.32 -13.54 1.09
C ARG A 130 9.26 -12.65 1.88
N GLY A 131 8.97 -11.35 2.01
CA GLY A 131 9.84 -10.42 2.73
C GLY A 131 11.22 -10.25 2.10
N LYS A 132 11.34 -10.27 0.75
CA LYS A 132 12.59 -9.92 0.04
C LYS A 132 13.03 -8.47 0.31
N SER A 133 12.06 -7.59 0.52
CA SER A 133 12.23 -6.25 1.06
C SER A 133 11.41 -6.11 2.34
N LEU A 134 11.91 -5.35 3.32
CA LEU A 134 11.27 -5.12 4.61
C LEU A 134 11.15 -3.61 4.88
N LEU A 135 10.17 -3.23 5.70
CA LEU A 135 10.07 -1.88 6.25
C LEU A 135 10.44 -1.92 7.73
N HIS A 136 11.61 -1.40 8.09
CA HIS A 136 12.16 -1.47 9.46
C HIS A 136 12.14 -2.90 10.05
N ASN A 137 12.55 -3.90 9.26
CA ASN A 137 12.52 -5.33 9.58
C ASN A 137 11.14 -6.00 9.59
N PHE A 138 10.06 -5.27 9.30
CA PHE A 138 8.71 -5.84 9.22
C PHE A 138 8.32 -6.19 7.79
N ALA A 139 7.62 -7.32 7.64
CA ALA A 139 7.05 -7.81 6.39
C ALA A 139 5.54 -7.65 6.32
N LEU A 140 4.86 -7.58 7.47
CA LEU A 140 3.44 -7.23 7.58
C LEU A 140 3.28 -6.08 8.57
N ILE A 141 2.69 -4.98 8.12
CA ILE A 141 2.50 -3.78 8.92
C ILE A 141 1.05 -3.32 8.81
N LEU A 142 0.30 -3.38 9.92
CA LEU A 142 -1.05 -2.83 10.06
C LEU A 142 -1.01 -1.76 11.15
N TYR A 143 -1.00 -0.49 10.75
CA TYR A 143 -0.75 0.62 11.66
C TYR A 143 -1.79 1.73 11.53
N GLU A 144 -2.36 2.16 12.66
CA GLU A 144 -3.33 3.27 12.73
C GLU A 144 -4.58 3.09 11.82
N ASN A 145 -5.08 1.86 11.65
CA ASN A 145 -6.31 1.59 10.89
C ASN A 145 -7.51 1.55 11.85
N PHE A 146 -8.17 2.70 12.00
CA PHE A 146 -9.24 2.90 12.99
C PHE A 146 -10.44 1.95 12.84
N ASN A 147 -10.80 1.59 11.61
CA ASN A 147 -12.00 0.82 11.33
C ASN A 147 -11.72 -0.66 11.03
N LEU A 148 -10.46 -1.08 11.05
CA LEU A 148 -10.08 -2.47 10.78
C LEU A 148 -10.52 -3.35 11.97
N GLN A 149 -11.36 -4.34 11.70
CA GLN A 149 -11.95 -5.24 12.70
C GLN A 149 -11.26 -6.60 12.75
N GLU A 150 -10.73 -7.06 11.62
CA GLU A 150 -10.06 -8.36 11.49
C GLU A 150 -8.83 -8.22 10.59
N VAL A 151 -7.77 -8.99 10.87
CA VAL A 151 -6.72 -9.19 9.87
C VAL A 151 -7.28 -10.01 8.72
N GLY A 152 -7.98 -11.12 9.00
CA GLY A 152 -8.79 -11.85 8.03
C GLY A 152 -8.02 -12.61 6.92
N LEU A 153 -6.69 -12.57 6.90
CA LEU A 153 -5.83 -13.27 5.94
C LEU A 153 -5.77 -14.78 6.24
N HIS A 154 -6.92 -15.45 6.27
CA HIS A 154 -7.07 -16.85 6.66
C HIS A 154 -6.36 -17.87 5.77
N SER A 155 -5.88 -17.44 4.60
CA SER A 155 -5.04 -18.24 3.71
C SER A 155 -3.54 -18.04 3.96
N LEU A 156 -3.13 -17.02 4.72
CA LEU A 156 -1.73 -16.72 5.00
C LEU A 156 -1.15 -17.80 5.91
N THR A 157 -0.15 -18.50 5.38
CA THR A 157 0.55 -19.58 6.09
C THR A 157 2.01 -19.23 6.36
N HIS A 158 2.61 -18.36 5.52
CA HIS A 158 4.03 -18.09 5.59
C HIS A 158 4.35 -16.60 5.41
N ILE A 159 5.12 -16.06 6.35
CA ILE A 159 5.96 -14.88 6.19
C ILE A 159 7.41 -15.38 6.26
N LEU A 160 8.09 -15.48 5.11
CA LEU A 160 9.37 -16.18 5.03
C LEU A 160 10.54 -15.39 5.66
N ARG A 161 10.42 -14.07 5.71
CA ARG A 161 11.43 -13.19 6.30
C ARG A 161 10.76 -11.92 6.82
N GLY A 162 11.21 -11.47 7.99
CA GLY A 162 10.76 -10.24 8.63
C GLY A 162 9.61 -10.45 9.61
N TYR A 163 9.43 -9.46 10.48
CA TYR A 163 8.50 -9.52 11.59
C TYR A 163 7.12 -8.94 11.23
N VAL A 164 6.22 -8.98 12.21
CA VAL A 164 4.85 -8.48 12.12
C VAL A 164 4.70 -7.29 13.04
N ARG A 165 4.13 -6.20 12.54
CA ARG A 165 3.77 -5.01 13.32
C ARG A 165 2.28 -4.73 13.17
N ILE A 166 1.53 -4.90 14.24
CA ILE A 166 0.09 -4.62 14.29
C ILE A 166 -0.15 -3.72 15.49
N GLU A 167 -0.30 -2.43 15.23
CA GLU A 167 -0.28 -1.44 16.29
C GLU A 167 -1.26 -0.29 16.06
N LYS A 168 -1.94 0.15 17.11
CA LYS A 168 -2.91 1.26 17.10
C LYS A 168 -4.11 1.02 16.17
N ASN A 169 -4.66 -0.20 16.15
CA ASN A 169 -5.90 -0.52 15.43
C ASN A 169 -7.02 -0.75 16.46
N PRO A 170 -7.73 0.30 16.93
CA PRO A 170 -8.61 0.23 18.10
C PRO A 170 -9.84 -0.66 17.92
N ALA A 171 -10.26 -0.95 16.69
CA ALA A 171 -11.37 -1.86 16.40
C ALA A 171 -10.94 -3.32 16.15
N LEU A 172 -9.63 -3.60 16.09
CA LEU A 172 -9.09 -4.85 15.59
C LEU A 172 -9.12 -5.97 16.63
N CYS A 173 -9.84 -7.05 16.30
CA CYS A 173 -9.95 -8.28 17.07
C CYS A 173 -9.08 -9.42 16.48
N TYR A 174 -9.04 -10.54 17.21
CA TYR A 174 -8.39 -11.82 16.84
C TYR A 174 -6.85 -11.77 16.70
N VAL A 175 -6.20 -10.64 16.95
CA VAL A 175 -4.74 -10.56 16.83
C VAL A 175 -4.03 -11.50 17.80
N ASP A 176 -4.62 -11.72 18.99
CA ASP A 176 -4.09 -12.60 20.03
C ASP A 176 -4.40 -14.09 19.80
N THR A 177 -5.32 -14.42 18.89
CA THR A 177 -5.70 -15.79 18.51
C THR A 177 -4.97 -16.30 17.28
N ILE A 178 -4.01 -15.53 16.77
CA ILE A 178 -3.16 -15.93 15.67
C ILE A 178 -1.78 -16.19 16.25
N ASP A 179 -1.26 -17.38 16.01
CA ASP A 179 0.13 -17.73 16.29
C ASP A 179 1.03 -17.10 15.22
N TRP A 180 1.55 -15.91 15.53
CA TRP A 180 2.43 -15.17 14.64
C TRP A 180 3.82 -15.78 14.53
N ASP A 181 4.31 -16.42 15.60
CA ASP A 181 5.60 -17.12 15.58
C ASP A 181 5.54 -18.33 14.64
N PHE A 182 4.39 -18.99 14.54
CA PHE A 182 4.16 -20.05 13.57
C PHE A 182 4.17 -19.56 12.12
N ILE A 183 3.53 -18.42 11.83
CA ILE A 183 3.43 -17.85 10.47
C ILE A 183 4.74 -17.19 10.03
N ALA A 184 5.37 -16.44 10.93
CA ALA A 184 6.55 -15.61 10.70
C ALA A 184 7.74 -16.14 11.51
N ARG A 185 8.11 -17.40 11.25
CA ARG A 185 9.16 -18.11 11.99
C ARG A 185 10.47 -17.34 11.97
N ALA A 186 10.98 -17.00 13.15
CA ALA A 186 12.28 -16.38 13.36
C ALA A 186 12.91 -16.94 14.64
N GLU A 187 14.25 -17.02 14.69
CA GLU A 187 14.96 -17.52 15.88
C GLU A 187 14.76 -16.60 17.10
N ASN A 188 14.67 -15.29 16.88
CA ASN A 188 14.39 -14.28 17.89
C ASN A 188 13.29 -13.34 17.39
N PRO A 189 12.00 -13.69 17.57
CA PRO A 189 10.90 -12.91 17.02
C PRO A 189 10.76 -11.54 17.71
N GLU A 190 10.78 -10.47 16.93
CA GLU A 190 10.56 -9.08 17.40
C GLU A 190 9.20 -8.52 16.95
N HIS A 191 8.15 -9.32 17.02
CA HIS A 191 6.79 -8.89 16.67
C HIS A 191 6.35 -7.70 17.54
N LYS A 192 5.74 -6.69 16.91
CA LYS A 192 5.21 -5.50 17.60
C LYS A 192 3.69 -5.49 17.51
N ILE A 193 3.04 -6.14 18.48
CA ILE A 193 1.58 -6.26 18.54
C ILE A 193 1.09 -5.61 19.83
N LYS A 194 0.53 -4.40 19.73
CA LYS A 194 0.10 -3.62 20.91
C LYS A 194 -0.89 -2.53 20.56
N ASN A 195 -1.61 -2.00 21.55
CA ASN A 195 -2.58 -0.91 21.36
C ASN A 195 -3.68 -1.25 20.31
N ASN A 196 -4.09 -2.51 20.24
CA ASN A 196 -5.26 -2.95 19.48
C ASN A 196 -6.45 -3.17 20.44
N LYS A 197 -7.60 -3.60 19.93
CA LYS A 197 -8.74 -3.90 20.80
C LYS A 197 -8.41 -5.03 21.78
N LYS A 198 -8.87 -4.91 23.02
CA LYS A 198 -8.60 -5.93 24.05
C LYS A 198 -9.32 -7.24 23.74
N ARG A 199 -8.66 -8.36 23.97
CA ARG A 199 -9.17 -9.71 23.70
C ARG A 199 -10.54 -10.00 24.34
N ASN A 200 -10.77 -9.55 25.57
CA ASN A 200 -12.03 -9.76 26.31
C ASN A 200 -13.22 -8.94 25.77
N GLU A 201 -12.96 -7.93 24.93
CA GLU A 201 -13.98 -7.13 24.23
C GLU A 201 -14.22 -7.64 22.79
N CYS A 202 -13.58 -8.75 22.43
CA CYS A 202 -13.65 -9.38 21.12
C CYS A 202 -14.41 -10.70 21.21
N PRO A 203 -15.03 -11.13 20.09
CA PRO A 203 -15.64 -12.43 20.07
C PRO A 203 -14.63 -13.59 20.09
N GLY A 204 -15.11 -14.76 20.51
CA GLY A 204 -14.34 -16.01 20.53
C GLY A 204 -14.14 -16.63 19.14
N CYS A 205 -13.25 -17.62 19.10
CA CYS A 205 -13.06 -18.49 17.94
C CYS A 205 -14.26 -19.45 17.75
N PRO A 206 -14.36 -20.14 16.59
CA PRO A 206 -15.30 -21.25 16.43
C PRO A 206 -15.27 -22.22 17.62
N GLU A 207 -16.44 -22.68 18.07
CA GLU A 207 -16.56 -23.51 19.28
C GLU A 207 -15.88 -24.88 19.17
N LYS A 208 -15.69 -25.40 17.95
CA LYS A 208 -15.07 -26.71 17.69
C LYS A 208 -14.18 -26.68 16.46
N GLY A 209 -13.10 -27.47 16.51
CA GLY A 209 -12.28 -27.79 15.34
C GLY A 209 -11.10 -26.87 15.06
N CYS A 210 -10.86 -25.83 15.86
CA CYS A 210 -9.64 -25.03 15.72
C CYS A 210 -8.45 -25.69 16.44
N PRO A 211 -7.23 -25.63 15.84
CA PRO A 211 -6.01 -25.97 16.56
C PRO A 211 -5.85 -25.12 17.81
N VAL A 212 -5.21 -25.68 18.83
CA VAL A 212 -4.97 -25.00 20.11
C VAL A 212 -3.50 -24.60 20.19
N SER A 213 -3.25 -23.37 20.65
CA SER A 213 -1.88 -22.90 20.93
C SER A 213 -1.23 -23.78 22.00
N PRO A 214 -0.06 -24.39 21.74
CA PRO A 214 0.65 -25.18 22.75
C PRO A 214 1.04 -24.37 23.99
N GLN A 215 1.23 -23.05 23.82
CA GLN A 215 1.70 -22.15 24.86
C GLN A 215 0.56 -21.62 25.74
N LYS A 216 -0.57 -21.25 25.12
CA LYS A 216 -1.69 -20.58 25.80
C LYS A 216 -2.87 -21.51 26.12
N ASN A 217 -2.91 -22.70 25.53
CA ASN A 217 -4.06 -23.60 25.58
C ASN A 217 -5.38 -22.95 25.11
N GLU A 218 -5.28 -22.03 24.14
CA GLU A 218 -6.40 -21.30 23.55
C GLU A 218 -6.56 -21.63 22.06
N PRO A 219 -7.78 -21.63 21.50
CA PRO A 219 -8.01 -21.90 20.08
C PRO A 219 -7.39 -20.82 19.19
N LEU A 220 -6.79 -21.26 18.08
CA LEU A 220 -6.17 -20.41 17.08
C LEU A 220 -7.14 -20.15 15.92
N CYS A 221 -7.46 -18.89 15.67
CA CYS A 221 -8.40 -18.48 14.63
C CYS A 221 -8.12 -17.08 14.08
N TRP A 222 -8.51 -16.89 12.83
CA TRP A 222 -8.49 -15.60 12.14
C TRP A 222 -9.74 -14.76 12.43
N ASN A 223 -10.88 -15.42 12.67
CA ASN A 223 -12.17 -14.84 13.05
C ASN A 223 -13.15 -15.93 13.53
N LYS A 224 -14.44 -15.62 13.66
CA LYS A 224 -15.49 -16.58 14.09
C LYS A 224 -15.73 -17.74 13.13
N GLN A 225 -15.24 -17.66 11.89
CA GLN A 225 -15.53 -18.63 10.83
C GLN A 225 -14.30 -19.44 10.42
N HIS A 226 -13.10 -18.88 10.56
CA HIS A 226 -11.87 -19.47 10.05
C HIS A 226 -10.87 -19.73 11.18
N CYS A 227 -10.55 -21.01 11.41
CA CYS A 227 -9.43 -21.41 12.24
C CYS A 227 -8.09 -21.08 11.56
N GLN A 228 -7.03 -20.89 12.35
CA GLN A 228 -5.68 -20.85 11.81
C GLN A 228 -5.28 -22.24 11.35
N LYS A 229 -4.81 -22.36 10.12
CA LYS A 229 -4.27 -23.63 9.60
C LYS A 229 -2.89 -23.86 10.21
N GLY A 230 -2.71 -24.99 10.89
CA GLY A 230 -1.39 -25.46 11.32
C GLY A 230 -0.80 -26.46 10.32
N GLU A 231 0.49 -26.77 10.45
CA GLU A 231 1.04 -27.99 9.85
C GLU A 231 0.42 -29.17 10.59
N SER A 232 -0.34 -30.02 9.89
CA SER A 232 -0.62 -31.36 10.40
C SER A 232 0.74 -32.05 10.59
N LYS A 233 1.10 -32.41 11.82
CA LYS A 233 2.15 -33.41 12.03
C LYS A 233 1.66 -34.68 11.32
N ILE A 234 2.22 -34.96 10.14
CA ILE A 234 2.16 -36.27 9.50
C ILE A 234 3.18 -37.16 10.21
#